data_AF-A0AAV1E365-F1
#
_entry.id   AF-A0AAV1E365-F1
#
_cell.length_a   1.000
_cell.length_b   1.000
_cell.length_c   1.000
_cell.angle_alpha   90.00
_cell.angle_beta   90.00
_cell.angle_gamma   90.00
#
_symmetry.space_group_name_H-M   'P 1'
#
loop_
_entity.id
_entity.type
_entity.pdbx_description
1 polymer ?
#
loop_
_entity_poly.entity_id
_entity_poly.type
_entity_poly.pdbx_seq_one_letter_code
_entity_poly.pdbx_strand_id
1 'polypeptide(L)'
;MKISVKTLKGDRFEIEASPNDTVADVKKLIETSQGSDKFPAANLLLVQQITGKFLADETTLEDNNAAEYPCFTVLTTMNRPVPAITGGTSSAVPETLSLQIQALWAILRTRRSSNPAVDSHGSRNNMPGVDAVGSPEASRRLTRPNE
;
A
#
# COMPACT_ATOMS: atom_id res chain seq x y z
N MET A 1 23.34 -6.03 -5.34
CA MET A 1 22.28 -5.07 -5.74
C MET A 1 22.13 -3.99 -4.67
N LYS A 2 21.65 -2.78 -5.03
CA LYS A 2 21.39 -1.71 -4.06
C LYS A 2 19.93 -1.70 -3.67
N ILE A 3 19.65 -1.76 -2.37
CA ILE A 3 18.30 -1.68 -1.83
C ILE A 3 18.09 -0.39 -1.05
N SER A 4 16.92 0.20 -1.23
CA SER A 4 16.46 1.40 -0.55
C SER A 4 15.53 1.03 0.59
N VAL A 5 15.95 1.35 1.80
CA VAL A 5 15.18 1.12 3.02
C VAL A 5 14.65 2.44 3.54
N LYS A 6 13.34 2.52 3.75
CA LYS A 6 12.65 3.67 4.33
C LYS A 6 12.21 3.36 5.75
N THR A 7 12.43 4.28 6.68
CA THR A 7 11.94 4.18 8.05
C THR A 7 10.53 4.75 8.16
N LEU A 8 9.79 4.38 9.21
CA LEU A 8 8.49 5.01 9.51
C LEU A 8 8.56 6.53 9.68
N LYS A 9 9.69 7.04 10.16
CA LYS A 9 9.93 8.47 10.35
C LYS A 9 10.11 9.22 9.02
N GLY A 10 10.25 8.49 7.92
CA GLY A 10 10.40 9.05 6.59
C GLY A 10 11.84 9.05 6.08
N ASP A 11 12.82 8.77 6.94
CA ASP A 11 14.23 8.65 6.56
C ASP A 11 14.42 7.52 5.57
N ARG A 12 15.30 7.71 4.58
CA ARG A 12 15.66 6.70 3.60
C ARG A 12 17.16 6.56 3.55
N PHE A 13 17.62 5.31 3.47
CA PHE A 13 19.03 4.98 3.28
C PHE A 13 19.15 3.81 2.31
N GLU A 14 20.35 3.64 1.75
CA GLU A 14 20.66 2.57 0.82
C GLU A 14 21.63 1.59 1.48
N ILE A 15 21.44 0.30 1.25
CA ILE A 15 22.39 -0.74 1.64
C ILE A 15 22.68 -1.66 0.45
N GLU A 16 23.87 -2.25 0.44
CA GLU A 16 24.25 -3.26 -0.54
C GLU A 16 23.89 -4.64 -0.01
N ALA A 17 23.09 -5.37 -0.79
CA ALA A 17 22.66 -6.73 -0.49
C ALA A 17 22.66 -7.57 -1.78
N SER A 18 22.59 -8.87 -1.65
CA SER A 18 22.47 -9.84 -2.75
C SER A 18 21.00 -10.27 -2.91
N PRO A 19 20.54 -10.59 -4.13
CA PRO A 19 19.19 -11.12 -4.33
C PRO A 19 18.95 -12.44 -3.59
N ASN A 20 20.02 -13.22 -3.40
CA ASN A 20 20.02 -14.48 -2.64
C ASN A 20 20.05 -14.28 -1.12
N ASP A 21 20.27 -13.05 -0.64
CA ASP A 21 20.29 -12.80 0.80
C ASP A 21 18.88 -12.96 1.37
N THR A 22 18.81 -13.52 2.56
CA THR A 22 17.54 -13.66 3.27
C THR A 22 17.13 -12.33 3.88
N VAL A 23 15.85 -12.21 4.21
CA VAL A 23 15.34 -11.05 4.95
C VAL A 23 16.06 -10.90 6.30
N ALA A 24 16.46 -12.00 6.95
CA ALA A 24 17.25 -11.97 8.18
C ALA A 24 18.62 -11.32 7.98
N ASP A 25 19.32 -11.67 6.89
CA ASP A 25 20.62 -11.07 6.55
C ASP A 25 20.48 -9.58 6.29
N VAL A 26 19.43 -9.17 5.57
CA VAL A 26 19.15 -7.75 5.30
C VAL A 26 18.87 -6.99 6.60
N LYS A 27 18.15 -7.56 7.56
CA LYS A 27 17.96 -6.95 8.89
C LYS A 27 19.29 -6.73 9.61
N LYS A 28 20.22 -7.69 9.55
CA LYS A 28 21.58 -7.53 10.09
C LYS A 28 22.39 -6.45 9.38
N LEU A 29 22.25 -6.33 8.05
CA LEU A 29 22.92 -5.27 7.29
C LEU A 29 22.40 -3.88 7.70
N ILE A 30 21.10 -3.74 7.93
CA ILE A 30 20.49 -2.52 8.47
C ILE A 30 21.05 -2.21 9.87
N GLU A 31 21.10 -3.20 10.76
CA GLU A 31 21.66 -3.07 12.11
C GLU A 31 23.13 -2.62 12.06
N THR A 32 23.93 -3.21 11.17
CA THR A 32 25.35 -2.86 10.99
C THR A 32 25.52 -1.44 10.43
N SER A 33 24.65 -1.03 9.52
CA SER A 33 24.72 0.28 8.86
C SER A 33 24.24 1.43 9.74
N GLN A 34 23.14 1.23 10.48
CA GLN A 34 22.48 2.28 11.27
C GLN A 34 22.75 2.19 12.78
N GLY A 35 23.27 1.04 13.24
CA GLY A 35 23.53 0.73 14.64
C GLY A 35 22.37 -0.01 15.32
N SER A 36 22.72 -0.99 16.15
CA SER A 36 21.79 -1.80 16.96
C SER A 36 20.98 -0.98 17.97
N ASP A 37 21.46 0.21 18.33
CA ASP A 37 20.74 1.13 19.23
C ASP A 37 19.47 1.70 18.57
N LYS A 38 19.52 1.90 17.23
CA LYS A 38 18.39 2.44 16.46
C LYS A 38 17.54 1.34 15.84
N PHE A 39 18.19 0.33 15.28
CA PHE A 39 17.53 -0.72 14.51
C PHE A 39 18.09 -2.09 14.87
N PRO A 40 17.74 -2.64 16.05
CA PRO A 40 18.17 -3.96 16.45
C PRO A 40 17.47 -5.03 15.59
N ALA A 41 18.23 -5.86 14.89
CA ALA A 41 17.75 -6.81 13.88
C ALA A 41 16.61 -7.72 14.40
N ALA A 42 16.66 -8.10 15.68
CA ALA A 42 15.65 -8.92 16.33
C ALA A 42 14.26 -8.26 16.40
N ASN A 43 14.21 -6.92 16.42
CA ASN A 43 12.96 -6.16 16.51
C ASN A 43 12.59 -5.50 15.18
N LEU A 44 13.40 -5.71 14.13
CA LEU A 44 13.10 -5.19 12.81
C LEU A 44 12.12 -6.10 12.10
N LEU A 45 11.14 -5.48 11.48
CA LEU A 45 10.25 -6.11 10.53
C LEU A 45 10.37 -5.39 9.18
N LEU A 46 10.65 -6.15 8.13
CA LEU A 46 10.67 -5.62 6.77
C LEU A 46 9.29 -5.73 6.15
N VAL A 47 8.85 -4.66 5.53
CA VAL A 47 7.59 -4.59 4.78
C VAL A 47 7.86 -4.14 3.37
N GLN A 48 7.32 -4.87 2.40
CA GLN A 48 7.40 -4.50 0.99
C GLN A 48 6.49 -3.29 0.74
N GLN A 49 7.03 -2.20 0.18
CA GLN A 49 6.26 -0.95 0.04
C GLN A 49 5.09 -1.07 -0.96
N ILE A 50 5.22 -1.93 -1.98
CA ILE A 50 4.23 -2.11 -3.06
C ILE A 50 3.15 -3.11 -2.71
N THR A 51 3.43 -4.11 -1.88
CA THR A 51 2.42 -5.10 -1.46
C THR A 51 1.87 -4.78 -0.07
N GLY A 52 2.62 -4.01 0.74
CA GLY A 52 2.35 -3.80 2.17
C GLY A 52 2.54 -5.06 3.00
N LYS A 53 3.15 -6.11 2.42
CA LYS A 53 3.32 -7.43 3.04
C LYS A 53 4.58 -7.46 3.89
N PHE A 54 4.47 -8.03 5.09
CA PHE A 54 5.61 -8.38 5.92
C PHE A 54 6.43 -9.50 5.29
N LEU A 55 7.73 -9.30 5.21
CA LEU A 55 8.65 -10.29 4.70
C LEU A 55 9.09 -11.21 5.85
N ALA A 56 8.99 -12.51 5.62
CA ALA A 56 9.44 -13.52 6.58
C ALA A 56 10.96 -13.69 6.49
N ASP A 57 11.60 -13.93 7.63
CA ASP A 57 13.06 -14.03 7.73
C ASP A 57 13.66 -15.15 6.89
N GLU A 58 12.90 -16.22 6.66
CA GLU A 58 13.27 -17.38 5.84
C GLU A 58 13.18 -17.15 4.33
N THR A 59 12.53 -16.06 3.90
CA THR A 59 12.36 -15.76 2.46
C THR A 59 13.53 -14.95 1.93
N THR A 60 13.91 -15.18 0.67
CA THR A 60 14.96 -14.42 0.01
C THR A 60 14.44 -13.09 -0.52
N LEU A 61 15.34 -12.16 -0.80
CA LEU A 61 14.99 -10.91 -1.47
C LEU A 61 14.42 -11.15 -2.88
N GLU A 62 14.98 -12.11 -3.62
CA GLU A 62 14.50 -12.48 -4.95
C GLU A 62 13.05 -12.96 -4.93
N ASP A 63 12.69 -13.87 -4.02
CA ASP A 63 11.33 -14.39 -3.86
C ASP A 63 10.30 -13.28 -3.59
N ASN A 64 10.74 -12.17 -2.99
CA ASN A 64 9.90 -11.03 -2.67
C ASN A 64 9.96 -9.90 -3.71
N ASN A 65 10.43 -10.17 -4.92
CA ASN A 65 10.54 -9.21 -6.03
C ASN A 65 11.41 -7.99 -5.70
N ALA A 66 12.44 -8.16 -4.87
CA ALA A 66 13.37 -7.09 -4.52
C ALA A 66 14.24 -6.63 -5.69
N ALA A 67 14.43 -7.48 -6.70
CA ALA A 67 15.25 -7.17 -7.87
C ALA A 67 14.63 -6.07 -8.74
N GLU A 68 13.31 -6.08 -8.90
CA GLU A 68 12.58 -5.09 -9.72
C GLU A 68 12.18 -3.86 -8.88
N TYR A 69 11.81 -4.08 -7.62
CA TYR A 69 11.39 -3.01 -6.70
C TYR A 69 12.17 -3.07 -5.38
N PRO A 70 13.42 -2.59 -5.37
CA PRO A 70 14.30 -2.64 -4.20
C PRO A 70 13.94 -1.58 -3.15
N CYS A 71 12.65 -1.39 -2.85
CA CYS A 71 12.14 -0.38 -1.90
C CYS A 71 11.35 -1.06 -0.77
N PHE A 72 11.89 -0.98 0.44
CA PHE A 72 11.31 -1.60 1.63
C PHE A 72 11.06 -0.56 2.71
N THR A 73 10.05 -0.80 3.54
CA THR A 73 9.86 -0.07 4.79
C THR A 73 10.29 -0.92 5.96
N VAL A 74 11.10 -0.37 6.84
CA VAL A 74 11.48 -1.00 8.10
C VAL A 74 10.59 -0.49 9.23
N LEU A 75 10.02 -1.44 9.97
CA LEU A 75 9.24 -1.19 11.18
C LEU A 75 10.04 -1.74 12.36
N THR A 76 10.07 -0.99 13.45
CA THR A 76 10.67 -1.46 14.70
C THR A 76 9.54 -1.81 15.66
N THR A 77 9.42 -3.09 16.02
CA THR A 77 8.53 -3.47 17.11
C THR A 77 9.19 -3.06 18.42
N MET A 78 8.67 -2.03 19.07
CA MET A 78 9.03 -1.77 20.46
C MET A 78 8.38 -2.83 21.35
N ASN A 79 8.89 -4.06 21.30
CA ASN A 79 8.75 -4.93 22.45
C ASN A 79 9.67 -4.36 23.54
N ARG A 80 9.03 -3.57 24.40
CA ARG A 80 9.32 -3.58 25.83
C ARG A 80 9.69 -5.02 26.22
N PRO A 81 10.78 -5.26 26.97
CA PRO A 81 11.05 -6.61 27.47
C PRO A 81 9.83 -7.05 28.27
N VAL A 82 9.00 -7.94 27.70
CA VAL A 82 8.04 -8.68 28.50
C VAL A 82 8.90 -9.69 29.24
N PRO A 83 8.92 -9.68 30.59
CA PRO A 83 9.71 -10.65 31.32
C PRO A 83 9.27 -12.04 30.88
N ALA A 84 10.25 -12.83 30.43
CA ALA A 84 10.06 -14.17 29.94
C ALA A 84 9.29 -15.00 30.98
N ILE A 85 8.06 -15.36 30.66
CA ILE A 85 7.40 -16.52 31.23
C ILE A 85 7.41 -17.58 30.12
N THR A 86 8.36 -18.49 30.29
CA THR A 86 8.38 -19.89 29.85
C THR A 86 7.49 -20.26 28.67
N GLY A 87 8.13 -20.60 27.55
CA GLY A 87 7.60 -21.52 26.55
C GLY A 87 6.73 -20.89 25.48
N GLY A 88 7.33 -20.59 24.32
CA GLY A 88 6.59 -20.15 23.15
C GLY A 88 7.51 -19.78 21.99
N THR A 89 8.05 -20.79 21.32
CA THR A 89 8.53 -20.63 19.94
C THR A 89 7.35 -20.21 19.07
N SER A 90 7.32 -18.96 18.64
CA SER A 90 6.77 -18.53 17.35
C SER A 90 6.97 -17.03 17.21
N SER A 91 7.97 -16.66 16.40
CA SER A 91 8.07 -15.35 15.78
C SER A 91 6.96 -15.22 14.73
N ALA A 92 5.71 -15.23 15.19
CA ALA A 92 4.55 -14.97 14.35
C ALA A 92 4.22 -13.50 14.53
N VAL A 93 4.51 -12.68 13.51
CA VAL A 93 3.89 -11.36 13.43
C VAL A 93 2.38 -11.56 13.49
N PRO A 94 1.65 -10.89 14.41
CA PRO A 94 0.21 -11.07 14.50
C PRO A 94 -0.41 -10.66 13.16
N GLU A 95 -1.15 -11.57 12.51
CA GLU A 95 -1.75 -11.34 11.18
C GLU A 95 -2.58 -10.05 11.13
N THR A 96 -3.17 -9.65 12.26
CA THR A 96 -3.86 -8.36 12.44
C THR A 96 -2.99 -7.15 12.11
N LEU A 97 -1.71 -7.15 12.52
CA LEU A 97 -0.79 -6.03 12.26
C LEU A 97 -0.46 -5.96 10.76
N SER A 98 -0.30 -7.13 10.11
CA SER A 98 -0.10 -7.24 8.67
C SER A 98 -1.25 -6.63 7.88
N LEU A 99 -2.49 -6.99 8.24
CA LEU A 99 -3.70 -6.46 7.59
C LEU A 99 -3.86 -4.94 7.78
N GLN A 100 -3.62 -4.44 8.99
CA GLN A 100 -3.71 -2.99 9.25
C GLN A 100 -2.70 -2.18 8.43
N ILE A 101 -1.47 -2.66 8.34
CA ILE A 101 -0.41 -1.99 7.59
C ILE A 101 -0.69 -2.05 6.10
N GLN A 102 -1.12 -3.20 5.57
CA GLN A 102 -1.52 -3.32 4.18
C GLN A 102 -2.68 -2.37 3.82
N ALA A 103 -3.68 -2.23 4.70
CA ALA A 103 -4.78 -1.28 4.53
C ALA A 103 -4.29 0.18 4.55
N LEU A 104 -3.39 0.53 5.47
CA LEU A 104 -2.81 1.87 5.55
C LEU A 104 -2.04 2.24 4.27
N TRP A 105 -1.28 1.28 3.72
CA TRP A 105 -0.56 1.47 2.45
C TRP A 105 -1.50 1.56 1.25
N ALA A 106 -2.60 0.81 1.22
CA ALA A 106 -3.61 0.94 0.16
C ALA A 106 -4.19 2.36 0.14
N ILE A 107 -4.55 2.91 1.31
CA ILE A 107 -5.06 4.28 1.45
C ILE A 107 -4.01 5.31 0.98
N LEU A 108 -2.73 5.11 1.35
CA LEU A 108 -1.65 6.01 0.94
C LEU A 108 -1.41 6.00 -0.57
N ARG A 109 -1.55 4.84 -1.24
CA ARG A 109 -1.44 4.73 -2.71
C ARG A 109 -2.58 5.45 -3.42
N THR A 110 -3.81 5.31 -2.93
CA THR A 110 -4.99 6.00 -3.49
C THR A 110 -4.86 7.52 -3.43
N ARG A 111 -4.19 8.08 -2.41
CA ARG A 111 -3.97 9.54 -2.29
C ARG A 111 -2.96 10.11 -3.29
N ARG A 112 -2.05 9.31 -3.85
CA ARG A 112 -1.11 9.74 -4.90
C ARG A 112 -1.75 9.75 -6.29
N SER A 113 -2.87 9.04 -6.47
CA SER A 113 -3.69 9.05 -7.68
C SER A 113 -5.02 9.76 -7.42
N SER A 114 -4.97 11.00 -6.92
CA SER A 114 -6.12 11.89 -6.90
C SER A 114 -5.75 13.19 -7.59
N ASN A 115 -5.55 13.13 -8.92
CA ASN A 115 -6.25 14.08 -9.77
C ASN A 115 -7.62 13.45 -10.06
N PRO A 116 -8.74 13.99 -9.56
CA PRO A 116 -10.06 13.51 -9.97
C PRO A 116 -10.30 13.96 -11.42
N ALA A 117 -9.96 13.10 -12.38
CA ALA A 117 -10.44 13.24 -13.74
C ALA A 117 -11.95 12.95 -13.75
N VAL A 118 -12.71 14.05 -13.78
CA VAL A 118 -14.01 14.27 -14.45
C VAL A 118 -14.86 13.05 -14.85
N ASP A 119 -16.07 13.09 -14.30
CA ASP A 119 -17.38 12.64 -14.80
C ASP A 119 -17.65 11.14 -15.04
N SER A 120 -18.64 10.65 -14.31
CA SER A 120 -19.45 9.50 -14.71
C SER A 120 -20.87 9.67 -14.15
N HIS A 121 -21.65 10.59 -14.73
CA HIS A 121 -23.11 10.53 -14.62
C HIS A 121 -23.66 9.57 -15.66
N GLY A 122 -23.73 8.29 -15.31
CA GLY A 122 -24.24 7.27 -16.20
C GLY A 122 -24.71 6.01 -15.48
N SER A 123 -25.82 6.10 -14.73
CA SER A 123 -26.84 5.03 -14.69
C SER A 123 -27.90 5.30 -13.61
N ARG A 124 -29.13 5.53 -14.05
CA ARG A 124 -30.33 5.09 -13.33
C ARG A 124 -31.37 4.66 -14.36
N ASN A 125 -31.38 3.36 -14.63
CA ASN A 125 -32.51 2.68 -15.25
C ASN A 125 -33.53 2.29 -14.17
N ASN A 126 -34.74 1.95 -14.64
CA ASN A 126 -35.98 1.52 -13.96
C ASN A 126 -36.92 2.64 -13.49
N MET A 127 -38.22 2.67 -13.82
CA MET A 127 -39.14 1.59 -14.25
C MET A 127 -40.41 2.18 -14.94
N PRO A 128 -41.36 1.34 -15.44
CA PRO A 128 -42.35 1.67 -16.48
C PRO A 128 -43.71 2.16 -15.93
N GLY A 129 -44.55 2.70 -16.81
CA GLY A 129 -46.01 2.60 -16.66
C GLY A 129 -46.84 3.87 -16.88
N VAL A 130 -47.61 3.82 -17.97
CA VAL A 130 -49.05 4.19 -18.08
C VAL A 130 -49.45 5.67 -18.29
N ASP A 131 -50.15 5.85 -19.42
CA ASP A 131 -51.34 6.68 -19.69
C ASP A 131 -51.37 8.17 -19.31
N ALA A 132 -51.60 9.03 -20.31
CA ALA A 132 -52.85 9.81 -20.44
C ALA A 132 -52.68 11.07 -21.33
N VAL A 133 -53.39 11.06 -22.46
CA VAL A 133 -54.17 12.13 -23.12
C VAL A 133 -53.88 13.60 -22.76
N GLY A 134 -53.69 14.45 -23.79
CA GLY A 134 -53.74 15.90 -23.57
C GLY A 134 -53.28 16.84 -24.69
N SER A 135 -53.89 16.73 -25.88
CA SER A 135 -54.19 17.84 -26.83
C SER A 135 -53.08 18.71 -27.49
N PRO A 136 -53.38 19.27 -28.69
CA PRO A 136 -52.40 19.90 -29.58
C PRO A 136 -52.41 21.43 -29.48
N GLU A 137 -51.24 22.06 -29.42
CA GLU A 137 -51.13 23.54 -29.42
C GLU A 137 -50.57 24.08 -30.75
N ALA A 138 -51.43 24.85 -31.42
CA ALA A 138 -51.22 25.99 -32.32
C ALA A 138 -50.13 25.90 -33.42
N SER A 139 -50.50 25.70 -34.69
CA SER A 139 -50.89 26.78 -35.63
C SER A 139 -49.87 27.90 -35.88
N ARG A 140 -49.20 27.81 -37.04
CA ARG A 140 -49.00 28.84 -38.09
C ARG A 140 -48.58 30.27 -37.67
N ARG A 141 -47.37 30.65 -38.09
CA ARG A 141 -47.02 31.89 -38.86
C ARG A 141 -45.51 31.87 -39.13
N LEU A 142 -45.03 31.56 -40.33
CA LEU A 142 -44.87 32.44 -41.51
C LEU A 142 -44.22 33.81 -41.19
N THR A 143 -42.89 33.89 -41.29
CA THR A 143 -42.19 35.05 -41.87
C THR A 143 -40.83 34.64 -42.45
N ARG A 144 -40.50 35.29 -43.56
CA ARG A 144 -39.50 35.01 -44.61
C ARG A 144 -38.03 35.29 -44.23
N PRO A 145 -37.07 34.87 -45.08
CA PRO A 145 -35.64 35.08 -44.87
C PRO A 145 -35.12 36.42 -45.42
N ASN A 146 -34.02 36.89 -44.83
CA ASN A 146 -33.03 37.87 -45.30
C ASN A 146 -31.79 37.58 -44.41
N GLU A 147 -30.55 37.43 -44.85
CA GLU A 147 -29.78 37.94 -46.00
C GLU A 147 -28.78 36.88 -46.49
#